data_AF-A0A0F8D0A6-F1
#
_entry.id   AF-A0A0F8D0A6-F1
#
_cell.length_a   1.000
_cell.length_b   1.000
_cell.length_c   1.000
_cell.angle_alpha   90.00
_cell.angle_beta   90.00
_cell.angle_gamma   90.00
#
_symmetry.space_group_name_H-M   'P 1'
#
loop_
_entity.id
_entity.type
_entity.pdbx_description
1 polymer ?
#
loop_
_entity_poly.entity_id
_entity_poly.type
_entity_poly.pdbx_seq_one_letter_code
_entity_poly.pdbx_strand_id
1 'polypeptide(L)'
;MKPGSPEKYDYEYVRNGTANVFVAVEFKAGKRMTQVTTRRTMKDFAQFVKSLVTENDSEAEVIRMVTDNLNIHKEKSFYET
;
A
#
# COMPACT_ATOMS: atom_id res chain seq x y z
N MET A 1 -11.62 11.33 44.09
CA MET A 1 -12.60 10.24 43.88
C MET A 1 -13.67 10.32 44.96
N LYS A 2 -14.94 10.20 44.60
CA LYS A 2 -16.03 10.14 45.59
C LYS A 2 -16.31 8.67 45.95
N PRO A 3 -16.59 8.33 47.22
CA PRO A 3 -17.02 6.98 47.59
C PRO A 3 -18.23 6.54 46.74
N GLY A 4 -18.19 5.32 46.19
CA GLY A 4 -19.25 4.76 45.34
C GLY A 4 -19.17 5.11 43.85
N SER A 5 -18.12 5.82 43.41
CA SER A 5 -17.85 6.02 41.97
C SER A 5 -16.71 5.11 41.51
N PRO A 6 -16.97 4.09 40.67
CA PRO A 6 -15.92 3.26 40.12
C PRO A 6 -14.98 4.08 39.24
N GLU A 7 -13.71 3.68 39.22
CA GLU A 7 -12.70 4.28 38.36
C GLU A 7 -13.09 4.11 36.90
N LYS A 8 -12.98 5.19 36.12
CA LYS A 8 -13.27 5.20 34.68
C LYS A 8 -11.96 5.32 33.94
N TYR A 9 -11.65 4.31 33.14
CA TYR A 9 -10.54 4.37 32.20
C TYR A 9 -11.09 4.78 30.85
N ASP A 10 -10.48 5.81 30.27
CA ASP A 10 -10.66 6.16 28.87
C ASP A 10 -9.36 5.88 28.13
N TYR A 11 -9.47 5.56 26.85
CA TYR A 11 -8.32 5.34 25.98
C TYR A 11 -8.38 6.34 24.85
N GLU A 12 -7.38 7.21 24.80
CA GLU A 12 -7.17 8.06 23.64
C GLU A 12 -6.35 7.32 22.60
N TYR A 13 -6.84 7.32 21.36
CA TYR A 13 -6.05 6.85 20.23
C TYR A 13 -4.88 7.83 19.99
N VAL A 14 -3.67 7.38 20.27
CA VAL A 14 -2.45 8.11 19.92
C VAL A 14 -2.04 7.74 18.48
N ARG A 15 -2.20 8.68 17.54
CA ARG A 15 -1.77 8.48 16.15
C ARG A 15 -0.24 8.54 16.04
N ASN A 16 0.40 7.41 15.76
CA ASN A 16 1.85 7.29 15.58
C ASN A 16 2.36 7.73 14.18
N GLY A 17 1.71 8.72 13.57
CA GLY A 17 2.02 9.17 12.21
C GLY A 17 1.27 8.40 11.11
N THR A 18 1.82 8.45 9.89
CA THR A 18 1.23 7.87 8.68
C THR A 18 2.30 7.15 7.86
N ALA A 19 1.95 6.05 7.21
CA ALA A 19 2.80 5.36 6.25
C ALA A 19 2.09 5.25 4.90
N ASN A 20 2.86 5.19 3.81
CA ASN A 20 2.32 4.79 2.51
C ASN A 20 2.45 3.28 2.37
N VAL A 21 1.39 2.63 1.87
CA VAL A 21 1.39 1.20 1.58
C VAL A 21 0.87 1.01 0.17
N PHE A 22 1.73 0.51 -0.72
CA PHE A 22 1.28 0.00 -2.01
C PHE A 22 0.71 -1.40 -1.81
N VAL A 23 -0.41 -1.69 -2.48
CA VAL A 23 -1.09 -2.98 -2.42
C VAL A 23 -1.49 -3.39 -3.83
N ALA A 24 -1.13 -4.62 -4.21
CA ALA A 24 -1.63 -5.28 -5.41
C ALA A 24 -2.35 -6.56 -4.98
N VAL A 25 -3.47 -6.85 -5.65
CA VAL A 25 -4.34 -7.98 -5.30
C VAL A 25 -4.62 -8.80 -6.55
N GLU A 26 -4.19 -10.05 -6.52
CA GLU A 26 -4.58 -11.04 -7.52
C GLU A 26 -5.80 -11.80 -6.98
N PHE A 27 -6.99 -11.27 -7.23
CA PHE A 27 -8.21 -11.75 -6.59
C PHE A 27 -8.52 -13.23 -6.87
N LYS A 28 -8.22 -13.72 -8.08
CA LYS A 28 -8.50 -15.10 -8.48
C LYS A 28 -7.59 -16.12 -7.77
N ALA A 29 -6.35 -15.75 -7.52
CA ALA A 29 -5.40 -16.59 -6.80
C ALA A 29 -5.47 -16.40 -5.27
N GLY A 30 -6.26 -15.44 -4.78
CA GLY A 30 -6.31 -15.09 -3.36
C GLY A 30 -4.99 -14.52 -2.83
N LYS A 31 -4.14 -13.95 -3.70
CA LYS A 31 -2.84 -13.39 -3.32
C LYS A 31 -2.91 -11.87 -3.19
N ARG A 32 -2.11 -11.34 -2.29
CA ARG A 32 -1.85 -9.90 -2.18
C ARG A 32 -0.37 -9.65 -1.91
N MET A 33 0.10 -8.54 -2.45
CA MET A 33 1.46 -8.06 -2.31
C MET A 33 1.38 -6.67 -1.72
N THR A 34 2.20 -6.41 -0.70
CA THR A 34 2.19 -5.14 0.01
C THR A 34 3.61 -4.62 0.17
N GLN A 35 3.82 -3.34 -0.09
CA GLN A 35 5.08 -2.67 0.15
C GLN A 35 4.85 -1.39 0.93
N VAL A 36 5.47 -1.29 2.11
CA VAL A 36 5.48 -0.06 2.91
C VAL A 36 6.59 0.84 2.41
N THR A 37 6.26 2.09 2.13
CA THR A 37 7.23 3.09 1.65
C THR A 37 7.10 4.39 2.45
N THR A 38 8.19 5.14 2.54
CA THR A 38 8.20 6.47 3.17
C THR A 38 7.49 7.51 2.31
N ARG A 39 7.50 7.32 0.98
CA ARG A 39 6.90 8.25 0.00
C ARG A 39 6.03 7.51 -1.01
N ARG A 40 5.18 8.26 -1.71
CA ARG A 40 4.30 7.80 -2.79
C ARG A 40 4.61 8.56 -4.08
N THR A 41 5.81 8.39 -4.61
CA THR A 41 6.24 9.00 -5.87
C THR A 41 5.99 8.09 -7.07
N MET A 42 6.13 8.64 -8.28
CA MET A 42 6.10 7.87 -9.52
C MET A 42 7.17 6.77 -9.53
N LYS A 43 8.37 7.06 -9.03
CA LYS A 43 9.46 6.08 -8.93
C LYS A 43 9.13 4.97 -7.95
N ASP A 44 8.57 5.31 -6.78
CA ASP A 44 8.19 4.31 -5.79
C ASP A 44 7.13 3.35 -6.37
N PHE A 45 6.16 3.88 -7.11
CA PHE A 45 5.16 3.09 -7.82
C PHE A 45 5.79 2.19 -8.89
N ALA A 46 6.67 2.72 -9.73
CA ALA A 46 7.34 1.94 -10.77
C ALA A 46 8.21 0.81 -10.19
N GLN A 47 8.89 1.04 -9.06
CA GLN A 47 9.65 0.00 -8.36
C GLN A 47 8.73 -1.07 -7.76
N PHE A 48 7.59 -0.68 -7.18
CA PHE A 48 6.60 -1.64 -6.70
C PHE A 48 6.05 -2.50 -7.84
N VAL A 49 5.69 -1.90 -8.99
CA VAL A 49 5.24 -2.67 -10.15
C VAL A 49 6.35 -3.57 -10.68
N LYS A 50 7.60 -3.10 -10.70
CA LYS A 50 8.73 -3.91 -11.13
C LYS A 50 8.86 -5.18 -10.29
N SER A 51 8.78 -5.09 -8.95
CA SER A 51 8.86 -6.28 -8.10
C SER A 51 7.69 -7.24 -8.35
N LEU A 52 6.48 -6.74 -8.61
CA LEU A 52 5.35 -7.60 -9.00
C LEU A 52 5.68 -8.41 -10.27
N VAL A 53 6.19 -7.76 -11.31
CA VAL A 53 6.49 -8.41 -12.59
C VAL A 53 7.69 -9.36 -12.48
N THR A 54 8.74 -8.99 -11.73
CA THR A 54 9.98 -9.77 -11.70
C THR A 54 10.00 -10.88 -10.66
N GLU A 55 9.27 -10.73 -9.56
CA GLU A 55 9.32 -11.67 -8.43
C GLU A 55 8.03 -12.48 -8.30
N ASN A 56 6.86 -11.84 -8.41
CA ASN A 56 5.58 -12.48 -8.13
C ASN A 56 4.97 -13.18 -9.34
N ASP A 57 5.03 -12.54 -10.49
CA ASP A 57 4.34 -12.96 -11.71
C ASP A 57 5.32 -13.14 -12.88
N SER A 58 6.54 -13.59 -12.57
CA SER A 58 7.65 -13.72 -13.55
C SER A 58 7.39 -14.69 -14.70
N GLU A 59 6.46 -15.64 -14.50
CA GLU A 59 6.02 -16.60 -15.53
C GLU A 59 4.84 -16.07 -16.36
N ALA A 60 4.24 -14.95 -16.00
CA ALA A 60 3.10 -14.40 -16.71
C ALA A 60 3.53 -13.72 -18.02
N GLU A 61 2.97 -14.17 -19.15
CA GLU A 61 3.19 -13.52 -20.45
C GLU A 61 2.58 -12.11 -20.49
N VAL A 62 1.42 -11.91 -19.84
CA VAL A 62 0.70 -10.64 -19.80
C VAL A 62 0.10 -10.41 -18.42
N ILE A 63 0.43 -9.28 -17.80
CA ILE A 63 -0.18 -8.80 -16.55
C ILE A 63 -1.10 -7.63 -16.87
N ARG A 64 -2.41 -7.81 -16.60
CA ARG A 64 -3.42 -6.74 -16.74
C ARG A 64 -3.68 -6.11 -15.38
N MET A 65 -3.11 -4.94 -15.16
CA MET A 65 -3.32 -4.19 -13.94
C MET A 65 -4.51 -3.23 -14.07
N VAL A 66 -5.32 -3.15 -13.02
CA VAL A 66 -6.33 -2.11 -12.84
C VAL A 66 -5.91 -1.26 -11.65
N THR A 67 -5.75 0.03 -11.87
CA THR A 67 -5.37 1.00 -10.84
C THR A 67 -6.47 2.03 -10.65
N ASP A 68 -6.47 2.71 -9.51
CA ASP A 68 -7.31 3.90 -9.34
C ASP A 68 -6.78 5.08 -10.18
N ASN A 69 -7.53 6.18 -10.18
CA ASN A 69 -7.19 7.40 -10.94
C ASN A 69 -6.27 8.33 -10.15
N LEU A 70 -5.08 7.84 -9.79
CA LEU A 70 -4.06 8.61 -9.11
C LEU A 70 -3.00 9.15 -10.08
N ASN A 71 -2.42 10.32 -9.80
CA ASN A 71 -1.46 10.98 -10.68
C ASN A 71 -0.19 10.17 -10.98
N ILE A 72 0.19 9.24 -10.09
CA ILE A 72 1.33 8.33 -10.23
C ILE A 72 1.00 7.01 -10.95
N HIS A 73 -0.26 6.73 -11.25
CA HIS A 73 -0.67 5.52 -11.99
C HIS A 73 -0.73 5.80 -13.48
N LYS A 74 0.38 6.30 -14.03
CA LYS A 74 0.49 6.69 -15.43
C LYS A 74 1.70 6.03 -16.05
N GLU A 75 1.64 5.83 -17.36
CA GLU A 75 2.75 5.28 -18.15
C GLU A 75 4.07 6.04 -17.90
N LYS A 76 4.01 7.39 -17.80
CA LYS A 76 5.17 8.24 -17.49
C LYS A 76 5.93 7.79 -16.23
N SER A 77 5.26 7.18 -15.26
CA SER A 77 5.91 6.75 -14.02
C SER A 77 6.97 5.68 -14.24
N PHE A 78 6.87 4.87 -15.29
CA PHE A 78 7.88 3.86 -15.66
C PHE A 78 9.12 4.45 -16.34
N TYR A 79 9.06 5.72 -16.77
CA TYR A 79 10.13 6.41 -17.48
C TYR A 79 10.69 7.60 -16.70
N GLU A 80 10.17 7.85 -15.49
CA GLU A 80 10.59 8.96 -14.63
C GLU A 80 12.00 8.67 -14.04
N THR A 81 12.99 9.51 -14.37
CA THR A 81 14.39 9.38 -13.95
C THR A 81 14.69 9.94 -12.58
#